data_AF-A0A397S7E6-F1
#
_entry.id   AF-A0A397S7E6-F1
#
_cell.length_a   1.000
_cell.length_b   1.000
_cell.length_c   1.000
_cell.angle_alpha   90.00
_cell.angle_beta   90.00
_cell.angle_gamma   90.00
#
_symmetry.space_group_name_H-M   'P 1'
#
loop_
_entity.id
_entity.type
_entity.pdbx_description
1 polymer ?
#
loop_
_entity_poly.entity_id
_entity_poly.type
_entity_poly.pdbx_seq_one_letter_code
_entity_poly.pdbx_strand_id
1 'polypeptide(L)'
;MTKRNNEIFDDKCPRCKKEEETWIHIWQCEANEYKIEDIIIEEIENQIMQLRKENIIINKDKWIQRIKEILSKRSLNIKEGYIFHEIIKGIFNNQIYEMEKESQIKATIAQFIINVVKKSQELIWNKRCNQVIELEKRRGLTRSEKRKIKTIKKLNPEDKRKLLLDKYKKHNIMIQLINRWMGLLIETDKRYSDIWYNTNILDLLNNL
;
A
#
# COMPACT_ATOMS: atom_id res chain seq x y z
N MET A 1 4.27 8.07 2.38
CA MET A 1 5.04 7.83 3.63
C MET A 1 5.12 9.14 4.39
N THR A 2 4.78 9.16 5.67
CA THR A 2 5.13 10.28 6.55
C THR A 2 6.66 10.39 6.60
N LYS A 3 7.22 11.56 6.24
CA LYS A 3 8.65 11.85 6.40
C LYS A 3 9.08 11.44 7.81
N ARG A 4 10.10 10.58 7.92
CA ARG A 4 10.74 10.29 9.20
C ARG A 4 11.46 11.54 9.67
N ASN A 5 11.75 11.63 10.96
CA ASN A 5 12.58 12.71 11.44
C ASN A 5 14.01 12.50 10.91
N ASN A 6 14.42 13.29 9.93
CA ASN A 6 15.76 13.24 9.35
C ASN A 6 16.85 13.61 10.38
N GLU A 7 16.49 14.19 11.52
CA GLU A 7 17.44 14.41 12.63
C GLU A 7 17.82 13.12 13.36
N ILE A 8 17.02 12.07 13.22
CA ILE A 8 17.16 10.80 13.96
C ILE A 8 17.41 9.63 13.03
N PHE A 9 16.93 9.69 11.79
CA PHE A 9 17.06 8.64 10.79
C PHE A 9 17.78 9.17 9.57
N ASP A 10 18.78 8.40 9.12
CA ASP A 10 19.42 8.57 7.83
C ASP A 10 18.33 8.41 6.74
N ASP A 11 18.40 9.21 5.68
CA ASP A 11 17.54 9.08 4.51
C ASP A 11 17.89 7.83 3.70
N LYS A 12 19.10 7.28 3.91
CA LYS A 12 19.54 6.03 3.31
C LYS A 12 18.81 4.81 3.87
N CYS A 13 18.65 3.83 2.98
CA CYS A 13 18.08 2.53 3.28
C CYS A 13 18.84 1.84 4.44
N PRO A 14 18.15 1.38 5.50
CA PRO A 14 18.79 0.71 6.63
C PRO A 14 19.45 -0.61 6.22
N ARG A 15 18.99 -1.25 5.13
CA ARG A 15 19.53 -2.50 4.59
C ARG A 15 20.85 -2.25 3.87
N CYS A 16 20.84 -1.53 2.75
CA CYS A 16 22.05 -1.35 1.92
C CYS A 16 22.93 -0.18 2.36
N LYS A 17 22.39 0.84 3.03
CA LYS A 17 23.07 2.10 3.41
C LYS A 17 23.69 2.88 2.23
N LYS A 18 23.24 2.62 1.00
CA LYS A 18 23.76 3.24 -0.23
C LYS A 18 22.74 4.21 -0.83
N GLU A 19 21.53 3.73 -1.09
CA GLU A 19 20.46 4.49 -1.75
C GLU A 19 19.46 5.06 -0.74
N GLU A 20 18.72 6.10 -1.15
CA GLU A 20 17.60 6.65 -0.36
C GLU A 20 16.52 5.59 -0.15
N GLU A 21 15.97 5.52 1.07
CA GLU A 21 14.91 4.58 1.40
C GLU A 21 13.55 5.05 0.85
N THR A 22 13.31 4.80 -0.44
CA THR A 22 11.99 4.97 -1.03
C THR A 22 11.12 3.72 -0.82
N TRP A 23 9.80 3.89 -0.93
CA TRP A 23 8.88 2.76 -0.84
C TRP A 23 9.14 1.70 -1.92
N ILE A 24 9.60 2.11 -3.11
CA ILE A 24 10.00 1.22 -4.20
C ILE A 24 11.30 0.48 -3.83
N HIS A 25 12.31 1.23 -3.39
CA HIS A 25 13.62 0.67 -3.04
C HIS A 25 13.52 -0.43 -1.98
N ILE A 26 12.63 -0.33 -1.00
CA ILE A 26 12.46 -1.36 0.05
C ILE A 26 12.28 -2.77 -0.55
N TRP A 27 11.54 -2.88 -1.64
CA TRP A 27 11.20 -4.17 -2.27
C TRP A 27 12.25 -4.65 -3.28
N GLN A 28 13.11 -3.75 -3.75
CA GLN A 28 14.13 -4.01 -4.78
C GLN A 28 15.55 -3.86 -4.25
N CYS A 29 15.71 -3.61 -2.95
CA CYS A 29 17.01 -3.39 -2.33
C CYS A 29 17.91 -4.61 -2.51
N GLU A 30 19.10 -4.40 -3.06
CA GLU A 30 20.10 -5.46 -3.28
C GLU A 30 20.57 -6.17 -2.00
N ALA A 31 20.40 -5.52 -0.84
CA ALA A 31 20.74 -6.09 0.46
C ALA A 31 19.61 -6.93 1.08
N ASN A 32 18.50 -7.13 0.36
CA ASN A 32 17.48 -8.09 0.77
C ASN A 32 17.99 -9.52 0.57
N GLU A 33 17.66 -10.40 1.51
CA GLU A 33 17.99 -11.84 1.43
C GLU A 33 17.24 -12.53 0.28
N TYR A 34 16.08 -11.99 -0.10
CA TYR A 34 15.20 -12.49 -1.15
C TYR A 34 14.85 -11.36 -2.10
N LYS A 35 14.90 -11.64 -3.42
CA LYS A 35 14.36 -10.74 -4.43
C LYS A 35 12.87 -10.98 -4.60
N ILE A 36 12.15 -9.91 -4.93
CA ILE A 36 10.71 -10.02 -5.16
C ILE A 36 10.40 -10.93 -6.36
N GLU A 37 11.26 -10.92 -7.37
CA GLU A 37 11.17 -11.77 -8.55
C GLU A 37 11.27 -13.25 -8.19
N ASP A 38 12.14 -13.61 -7.24
CA ASP A 38 12.31 -15.00 -6.79
C ASP A 38 11.06 -15.49 -6.06
N ILE A 39 10.48 -14.65 -5.18
CA ILE A 39 9.22 -14.93 -4.48
C ILE A 39 8.08 -15.16 -5.47
N ILE A 40 7.99 -14.32 -6.51
CA ILE A 40 6.98 -14.42 -7.55
C ILE A 40 7.14 -15.72 -8.33
N ILE A 41 8.36 -16.06 -8.77
CA ILE A 41 8.62 -17.28 -9.55
C ILE A 41 8.27 -18.53 -8.73
N GLU A 42 8.72 -18.60 -7.48
CA GLU A 42 8.40 -19.69 -6.57
C GLU A 42 6.88 -19.88 -6.43
N GLU A 43 6.13 -18.77 -6.31
CA GLU A 43 4.69 -18.84 -6.17
C GLU A 43 3.96 -19.23 -7.47
N ILE A 44 4.50 -18.85 -8.64
CA ILE A 44 4.01 -19.37 -9.93
C ILE A 44 4.23 -20.88 -10.02
N GLU A 45 5.38 -21.39 -9.55
CA GLU A 45 5.66 -22.83 -9.54
C GLU A 45 4.72 -23.59 -8.61
N ASN A 46 4.45 -23.06 -7.41
CA ASN A 46 3.47 -23.61 -6.48
C ASN A 46 2.06 -23.67 -7.10
N GLN A 47 1.66 -22.60 -7.80
CA GLN A 47 0.38 -22.54 -8.52
C GLN A 47 0.29 -23.62 -9.60
N ILE A 48 1.32 -23.78 -10.43
CA ILE A 48 1.37 -24.83 -11.48
C ILE A 48 1.30 -26.21 -10.85
N MET A 49 2.01 -26.45 -9.74
CA MET A 49 1.95 -27.72 -9.01
C MET A 49 0.55 -28.03 -8.48
N GLN A 50 -0.16 -27.02 -7.96
CA GLN A 50 -1.54 -27.17 -7.50
C GLN A 50 -2.47 -27.54 -8.65
N LEU A 51 -2.39 -26.81 -9.76
CA LEU A 51 -3.23 -27.06 -10.94
C LEU A 51 -2.97 -28.44 -11.54
N ARG A 52 -1.71 -28.91 -11.53
CA ARG A 52 -1.38 -30.29 -11.95
C ARG A 52 -2.07 -31.36 -11.09
N LYS A 53 -2.20 -31.16 -9.78
CA LYS A 53 -2.93 -32.10 -8.90
C LYS A 53 -4.41 -32.16 -9.25
N GLU A 54 -4.94 -31.12 -9.87
CA GLU A 54 -6.31 -31.01 -10.36
C GLU A 54 -6.45 -31.44 -11.83
N ASN A 55 -5.43 -32.13 -12.39
CA ASN A 55 -5.34 -32.57 -13.78
C ASN A 55 -5.33 -31.43 -14.83
N ILE A 56 -4.99 -30.21 -14.41
CA ILE A 56 -4.81 -29.07 -15.32
C ILE A 56 -3.33 -28.94 -15.69
N ILE A 57 -3.02 -29.14 -16.97
CA ILE A 57 -1.66 -29.09 -17.48
C ILE A 57 -1.37 -27.68 -18.03
N ILE A 58 -0.39 -27.01 -17.42
CA ILE A 58 0.08 -25.69 -17.84
C ILE A 58 1.50 -25.79 -18.37
N ASN A 59 1.76 -25.13 -19.50
CA ASN A 59 3.12 -24.89 -19.98
C ASN A 59 3.82 -23.88 -19.06
N LYS A 60 4.78 -24.37 -18.27
CA LYS A 60 5.48 -23.59 -17.23
C LYS A 60 6.10 -22.31 -17.79
N ASP A 61 6.88 -22.41 -18.85
CA ASP A 61 7.65 -21.28 -19.37
C ASP A 61 6.74 -20.19 -19.93
N LYS A 62 5.72 -20.58 -20.69
CA LYS A 62 4.71 -19.63 -21.20
C LYS A 62 3.95 -18.94 -20.08
N TRP A 63 3.62 -19.69 -19.02
CA TRP A 63 2.86 -19.14 -17.89
C TRP A 63 3.69 -18.15 -17.08
N ILE A 64 4.93 -18.51 -16.76
CA ILE A 64 5.89 -17.62 -16.08
C ILE A 64 6.09 -16.36 -16.91
N GLN A 65 6.34 -16.49 -18.22
CA GLN A 65 6.55 -15.34 -19.09
C GLN A 65 5.34 -14.41 -19.09
N ARG A 66 4.13 -14.95 -19.26
CA ARG A 66 2.90 -14.16 -19.30
C ARG A 66 2.65 -13.39 -18.01
N ILE A 67 2.84 -14.02 -16.85
CA ILE A 67 2.70 -13.34 -15.55
C ILE A 67 3.79 -12.27 -15.40
N LYS A 68 5.06 -12.58 -15.70
CA LYS A 68 6.17 -11.62 -15.63
C LYS A 68 5.94 -10.39 -16.51
N GLU A 69 5.45 -10.58 -17.73
CA GLU A 69 5.14 -9.49 -18.66
C GLU A 69 4.08 -8.55 -18.08
N ILE A 70 3.03 -9.07 -17.43
CA ILE A 70 2.02 -8.25 -16.76
C ILE A 70 2.66 -7.51 -15.58
N LEU A 71 3.33 -8.24 -14.68
CA LEU A 71 3.87 -7.70 -13.44
C LEU A 71 4.94 -6.62 -13.65
N SER A 72 5.69 -6.71 -14.75
CA SER A 72 6.76 -5.78 -15.11
C SER A 72 6.26 -4.51 -15.83
N LYS A 73 4.96 -4.41 -16.14
CA LYS A 73 4.39 -3.17 -16.70
C LYS A 73 4.40 -2.06 -15.66
N ARG A 74 4.49 -0.83 -16.14
CA ARG A 74 4.39 0.38 -15.30
C ARG A 74 3.02 0.45 -14.64
N SER A 75 3.04 0.76 -13.35
CA SER A 75 1.81 0.97 -12.58
C SER A 75 1.23 2.35 -12.89
N LEU A 76 -0.09 2.42 -13.05
CA LEU A 76 -0.82 3.69 -13.11
C LEU A 76 -1.16 4.22 -11.71
N ASN A 77 -1.21 3.33 -10.71
CA ASN A 77 -1.58 3.64 -9.33
C ASN A 77 -0.37 4.01 -8.44
N ILE A 78 0.84 3.63 -8.85
CA ILE A 78 2.07 3.80 -8.08
C ILE A 78 3.08 4.52 -8.96
N LYS A 79 3.33 5.79 -8.64
CA LYS A 79 4.37 6.59 -9.29
C LYS A 79 5.70 5.85 -9.22
N GLU A 80 6.36 5.75 -10.37
CA GLU A 80 7.65 5.09 -10.55
C GLU A 80 7.66 3.57 -10.27
N GLY A 81 6.51 2.98 -9.96
CA GLY A 81 6.35 1.56 -9.69
C GLY A 81 5.92 0.73 -10.90
N TYR A 82 5.74 -0.55 -10.62
CA TYR A 82 5.31 -1.59 -11.56
C TYR A 82 4.06 -2.29 -11.02
N ILE A 83 3.39 -3.09 -11.83
CA ILE A 83 2.17 -3.80 -11.39
C ILE A 83 2.43 -4.71 -10.18
N PHE A 84 3.61 -5.35 -10.07
CA PHE A 84 3.91 -6.14 -8.86
C PHE A 84 3.90 -5.30 -7.57
N HIS A 85 4.21 -4.01 -7.65
CA HIS A 85 4.11 -3.12 -6.51
C HIS A 85 2.64 -2.88 -6.10
N GLU A 86 1.71 -2.90 -7.05
CA GLU A 86 0.27 -2.84 -6.76
C GLU A 86 -0.14 -4.06 -5.93
N ILE A 87 0.29 -5.25 -6.37
CA ILE A 87 0.04 -6.51 -5.68
C ILE A 87 0.53 -6.45 -4.25
N ILE A 88 1.80 -6.08 -4.01
CA ILE A 88 2.38 -6.01 -2.66
C ILE A 88 1.63 -5.02 -1.75
N LYS A 89 1.08 -3.94 -2.33
CA LYS A 89 0.21 -2.99 -1.59
C LYS A 89 -1.19 -3.53 -1.31
N GLY A 90 -1.59 -4.65 -1.90
CA GLY A 90 -2.97 -5.14 -1.88
C GLY A 90 -3.88 -4.36 -2.82
N ILE A 91 -3.33 -3.65 -3.82
CA ILE A 91 -4.11 -3.02 -4.88
C ILE A 91 -4.41 -4.10 -5.91
N PHE A 92 -5.70 -4.29 -6.15
CA PHE A 92 -6.18 -5.24 -7.15
C PHE A 92 -5.88 -4.75 -8.56
N ASN A 93 -5.32 -5.62 -9.40
CA ASN A 93 -5.02 -5.31 -10.79
C ASN A 93 -5.80 -6.23 -11.73
N ASN A 94 -6.67 -5.65 -12.56
CA ASN A 94 -7.52 -6.43 -13.47
C ASN A 94 -6.71 -7.20 -14.52
N GLN A 95 -5.54 -6.72 -14.94
CA GLN A 95 -4.75 -7.40 -15.98
C GLN A 95 -4.30 -8.79 -15.53
N ILE A 96 -3.96 -8.96 -14.25
CA ILE A 96 -3.58 -10.26 -13.72
C ILE A 96 -4.81 -11.11 -13.39
N TYR A 97 -5.87 -10.53 -12.84
CA TYR A 97 -7.04 -11.30 -12.44
C TYR A 97 -7.90 -11.78 -13.62
N GLU A 98 -8.00 -10.96 -14.67
CA GLU A 98 -8.82 -11.23 -15.86
C GLU A 98 -8.01 -11.90 -16.98
N MET A 99 -6.74 -12.27 -16.73
CA MET A 99 -5.91 -12.92 -17.75
C MET A 99 -6.49 -14.27 -18.20
N GLU A 100 -7.25 -14.95 -17.33
CA GLU A 100 -7.94 -16.20 -17.66
C GLU A 100 -9.42 -16.11 -17.38
N LYS A 101 -10.22 -16.86 -18.14
CA LYS A 101 -11.67 -16.95 -17.95
C LYS A 101 -12.09 -18.11 -17.06
N GLU A 102 -11.28 -19.18 -17.05
CA GLU A 102 -11.58 -20.39 -16.28
C GLU A 102 -11.60 -20.10 -14.78
N SER A 103 -12.69 -20.49 -14.13
CA SER A 103 -13.00 -20.21 -12.73
C SER A 103 -11.94 -20.76 -11.78
N GLN A 104 -11.48 -21.97 -12.05
CA GLN A 104 -10.46 -22.67 -11.27
C GLN A 104 -9.11 -21.95 -11.37
N ILE A 105 -8.70 -21.54 -12.58
CA ILE A 105 -7.46 -20.80 -12.77
C ILE A 105 -7.55 -19.43 -12.09
N LYS A 106 -8.68 -18.72 -12.20
CA LYS A 106 -8.90 -17.45 -11.49
C LYS A 106 -8.75 -17.58 -9.97
N ALA A 107 -9.32 -18.64 -9.39
CA ALA A 107 -9.18 -18.90 -7.96
C ALA A 107 -7.71 -19.09 -7.56
N THR A 108 -6.95 -19.84 -8.37
CA THR A 108 -5.51 -20.01 -8.12
C THR A 108 -4.71 -18.72 -8.31
N ILE A 109 -5.12 -17.81 -9.20
CA ILE A 109 -4.51 -16.47 -9.35
C ILE A 109 -4.76 -15.60 -8.12
N ALA A 110 -5.98 -15.62 -7.59
CA ALA A 110 -6.29 -14.91 -6.34
C ALA A 110 -5.43 -15.42 -5.18
N GLN A 111 -5.26 -16.74 -5.07
CA GLN A 111 -4.39 -17.35 -4.06
C GLN A 111 -2.92 -16.98 -4.26
N PHE A 112 -2.43 -17.00 -5.50
CA PHE A 112 -1.09 -16.54 -5.88
C PHE A 112 -0.84 -15.10 -5.39
N ILE A 113 -1.77 -14.17 -5.65
CA ILE A 113 -1.67 -12.76 -5.20
C ILE A 113 -1.53 -12.68 -3.67
N ILE A 114 -2.39 -13.39 -2.94
CA ILE A 114 -2.38 -13.42 -1.48
C ILE A 114 -1.04 -13.96 -0.97
N ASN A 115 -0.52 -15.03 -1.57
CA ASN A 115 0.72 -15.67 -1.15
C ASN A 115 1.93 -14.79 -1.43
N VAL A 116 2.00 -14.13 -2.60
CA VAL A 116 3.06 -13.16 -2.91
C VAL A 116 3.07 -12.02 -1.88
N VAL A 117 1.91 -11.47 -1.52
CA VAL A 117 1.81 -10.43 -0.49
C VAL A 117 2.35 -10.91 0.85
N LYS A 118 1.90 -12.07 1.32
CA LYS A 118 2.33 -12.65 2.61
C LYS A 118 3.83 -12.92 2.63
N LYS A 119 4.36 -13.64 1.64
CA LYS A 119 5.79 -13.97 1.55
C LYS A 119 6.65 -12.71 1.46
N SER A 120 6.24 -11.72 0.66
CA SER A 120 6.98 -10.45 0.56
C SER A 120 7.01 -9.70 1.89
N GLN A 121 5.91 -9.70 2.64
CA GLN A 121 5.87 -9.11 3.97
C GLN A 121 6.82 -9.84 4.94
N GLU A 122 6.79 -11.16 4.95
CA GLU A 122 7.59 -11.98 5.87
C GLU A 122 9.09 -11.91 5.55
N LEU A 123 9.45 -12.07 4.28
CA LEU A 123 10.85 -12.22 3.84
C LEU A 123 11.55 -10.87 3.64
N ILE A 124 10.82 -9.80 3.32
CA ILE A 124 11.42 -8.49 3.04
C ILE A 124 11.02 -7.48 4.11
N TRP A 125 9.72 -7.18 4.23
CA TRP A 125 9.25 -6.09 5.08
C TRP A 125 9.57 -6.29 6.57
N ASN A 126 9.31 -7.48 7.09
CA ASN A 126 9.54 -7.81 8.50
C ASN A 126 11.03 -7.83 8.83
N LYS A 127 11.87 -8.37 7.94
CA LYS A 127 13.34 -8.34 8.09
C LYS A 127 13.87 -6.92 8.16
N ARG A 128 13.39 -6.06 7.26
CA ARG A 128 13.70 -4.63 7.24
C ARG A 128 13.22 -3.94 8.52
N CYS A 129 12.00 -4.24 9.00
CA CYS A 129 11.47 -3.67 10.24
C CYS A 129 12.31 -4.08 11.46
N ASN A 130 12.71 -5.35 11.56
CA ASN A 130 13.58 -5.85 12.63
C ASN A 130 14.92 -5.12 12.65
N GLN A 131 15.53 -4.89 11.47
CA GLN A 131 16.78 -4.15 11.40
C GLN A 131 16.63 -2.70 11.88
N VAL A 132 15.53 -2.04 11.53
CA VAL A 132 15.23 -0.69 12.04
C VAL A 132 15.06 -0.70 13.55
N ILE A 133 14.33 -1.67 14.10
CA ILE A 133 14.16 -1.81 15.55
C ILE A 133 15.52 -1.97 16.24
N GLU A 134 16.43 -2.77 15.69
CA GLU A 134 17.77 -2.94 16.24
C GLU A 134 18.62 -1.65 16.14
N LEU A 135 18.53 -0.91 15.05
CA LEU A 135 19.19 0.39 14.91
C LEU A 135 18.65 1.40 15.94
N GLU A 136 17.34 1.41 16.17
CA GLU A 136 16.70 2.28 17.15
C GLU A 136 17.12 1.94 18.58
N LYS A 137 17.16 0.65 18.94
CA LYS A 137 17.67 0.20 20.25
C LYS A 137 19.10 0.64 20.50
N ARG A 138 20.00 0.47 19.51
CA ARG A 138 21.41 0.90 19.63
C ARG A 138 21.56 2.41 19.83
N ARG A 139 20.62 3.20 19.29
CA ARG A 139 20.57 4.66 19.46
C ARG A 139 19.86 5.10 20.74
N GLY A 140 19.40 4.15 21.57
CA GLY A 140 18.64 4.45 22.79
C GLY A 140 17.23 5.02 22.54
N LEU A 141 16.70 4.89 21.32
CA LEU A 141 15.42 5.51 20.95
C LEU A 141 14.23 4.75 21.53
N THR A 142 13.52 5.40 22.43
CA THR A 142 12.33 4.87 23.10
C THR A 142 11.05 5.19 22.32
N ARG A 143 9.97 4.43 22.59
CA ARG A 143 8.63 4.71 22.02
C ARG A 143 8.13 6.12 22.33
N SER A 144 8.49 6.70 23.47
CA SER A 144 8.06 8.04 23.88
C SER A 144 8.73 9.14 23.05
N GLU A 145 10.01 8.97 22.69
CA GLU A 145 10.74 9.88 21.81
C GLU A 145 10.19 9.89 20.38
N LYS A 146 9.78 8.72 19.87
CA LYS A 146 9.10 8.61 18.57
C LYS A 146 7.77 9.37 18.52
N ARG A 147 7.07 9.48 19.66
CA ARG A 147 5.78 10.21 19.79
C ARG A 147 5.99 11.72 19.98
N LYS A 148 7.07 12.15 20.65
CA LYS A 148 7.40 13.57 20.92
C LYS A 148 7.64 14.39 19.65
N ILE A 149 8.08 13.75 18.56
CA ILE A 149 8.42 14.42 17.29
C ILE A 149 7.20 15.08 16.62
N LYS A 150 5.97 14.63 16.91
CA LYS A 150 4.74 15.30 16.43
C LYS A 150 4.22 16.41 17.35
N THR A 151 4.83 16.64 18.51
CA THR A 151 4.38 17.68 19.43
C THR A 151 4.99 19.02 19.05
N ILE A 152 4.54 19.62 17.94
CA ILE A 152 4.34 21.08 17.75
C ILE A 152 5.56 22.03 17.91
N LYS A 153 6.71 21.58 18.43
CA LYS A 153 7.79 22.45 18.92
C LYS A 153 8.79 22.90 17.84
N LYS A 154 8.70 22.38 16.61
CA LYS A 154 9.61 22.74 15.49
C LYS A 154 8.90 23.20 14.21
N LEU A 155 7.58 23.41 14.24
CA LEU A 155 6.90 24.05 13.11
C LEU A 155 7.05 25.56 13.23
N ASN A 156 7.41 26.22 12.14
CA ASN A 156 7.34 27.68 12.08
C ASN A 156 5.88 28.11 12.41
N PRO A 157 5.67 29.29 13.04
CA PRO A 157 4.35 29.73 13.45
C PRO A 157 3.30 29.67 12.33
N GLU A 158 3.73 29.94 11.09
CA GLU A 158 2.90 29.88 9.89
C GLU A 158 2.46 28.46 9.52
N ASP A 159 3.38 27.48 9.52
CA ASP A 159 3.04 26.08 9.22
C ASP A 159 2.12 25.49 10.29
N LYS A 160 2.33 25.89 11.56
CA LYS A 160 1.45 25.52 12.67
C LYS A 160 0.05 26.11 12.46
N ARG A 161 -0.05 27.37 12.02
CA ARG A 161 -1.33 28.02 11.72
C ARG A 161 -2.04 27.34 10.56
N LYS A 162 -1.32 27.01 9.48
CA LYS A 162 -1.86 26.30 8.31
C LYS A 162 -2.40 24.92 8.66
N LEU A 163 -1.65 24.14 9.45
CA LEU A 163 -2.10 22.82 9.94
C LEU A 163 -3.35 22.89 10.82
N LEU A 164 -3.44 23.90 11.70
CA LEU A 164 -4.62 24.11 12.55
C LEU A 164 -5.82 24.53 11.71
N LEU A 165 -5.62 25.43 10.74
CA LEU A 165 -6.66 25.83 9.79
C LEU A 165 -7.15 24.65 8.95
N ASP A 166 -6.26 23.82 8.40
CA ASP A 166 -6.63 22.64 7.62
C ASP A 166 -7.42 21.62 8.46
N LYS A 167 -7.02 21.43 9.73
CA LYS A 167 -7.73 20.53 10.65
C LYS A 167 -9.12 21.07 10.98
N TYR A 168 -9.23 22.38 11.22
CA TYR A 168 -10.50 23.06 11.48
C TYR A 168 -11.42 23.00 10.25
N LYS A 169 -10.91 23.29 9.06
CA LYS A 169 -11.63 23.20 7.78
C LYS A 169 -12.20 21.78 7.58
N LYS A 170 -11.37 20.75 7.72
CA LYS A 170 -11.82 19.34 7.62
C LYS A 170 -12.89 18.98 8.64
N HIS A 171 -12.76 19.44 9.88
CA HIS A 171 -13.75 19.19 10.92
C HIS A 171 -15.09 19.87 10.60
N ASN A 172 -15.05 21.10 10.08
CA ASN A 172 -16.25 21.83 9.69
C ASN A 172 -16.97 21.16 8.49
N ILE A 173 -16.23 20.72 7.46
CA ILE A 173 -16.80 19.95 6.35
C ILE A 173 -17.49 18.68 6.87
N MET A 174 -16.84 17.94 7.76
CA MET A 174 -17.41 16.74 8.37
C MET A 174 -18.74 17.04 9.08
N ILE A 175 -18.80 18.12 9.87
CA ILE A 175 -20.04 18.52 10.55
C ILE A 175 -21.13 18.89 9.54
N GLN A 176 -20.80 19.66 8.51
CA GLN A 176 -21.75 20.06 7.47
C GLN A 176 -22.30 18.87 6.68
N LEU A 177 -21.45 17.88 6.36
CA LEU A 177 -21.87 16.63 5.73
C LEU A 177 -22.80 15.82 6.62
N ILE A 178 -22.43 15.65 7.89
CA ILE A 178 -23.24 14.92 8.86
C ILE A 178 -24.62 15.58 9.01
N ASN A 179 -24.67 16.89 9.19
CA ASN A 179 -25.93 17.63 9.33
C ASN A 179 -26.80 17.53 8.07
N ARG A 180 -26.19 17.68 6.88
CA ARG A 180 -26.90 17.60 5.60
C ARG A 180 -27.49 16.20 5.37
N TRP A 181 -26.72 15.16 5.64
CA TRP A 181 -27.21 13.79 5.47
C TRP A 181 -28.24 13.40 6.54
N MET A 182 -28.08 13.86 7.79
CA MET A 182 -29.12 13.71 8.81
C MET A 182 -30.42 14.39 8.39
N GLY A 183 -30.38 15.61 7.85
CA GLY A 183 -31.56 16.29 7.32
C GLY A 183 -32.24 15.51 6.20
N LEU A 184 -31.48 15.05 5.21
CA LEU A 184 -32.01 14.27 4.09
C LEU A 184 -32.63 12.93 4.52
N LEU A 185 -32.04 12.27 5.53
CA LEU A 185 -32.61 11.05 6.12
C LEU A 185 -33.98 11.32 6.75
N ILE A 186 -34.10 12.41 7.52
CA ILE A 186 -35.33 12.80 8.20
C ILE A 186 -36.42 13.21 7.20
N GLU A 187 -36.05 13.90 6.11
CA GLU A 187 -37.01 14.45 5.16
C GLU A 187 -37.50 13.47 4.09
N THR A 188 -36.71 12.44 3.74
CA THR A 188 -36.97 11.65 2.53
C THR A 188 -37.18 10.16 2.75
N ASP A 189 -37.05 9.65 3.99
CA ASP A 189 -37.11 8.21 4.35
C ASP A 189 -36.22 7.31 3.46
N LYS A 190 -35.25 7.93 2.76
CA LYS A 190 -34.32 7.23 1.86
C LYS A 190 -33.34 6.42 2.68
N ARG A 191 -32.93 5.27 2.15
CA ARG A 191 -31.87 4.48 2.75
C ARG A 191 -30.57 5.28 2.74
N TYR A 192 -29.80 5.16 3.81
CA TYR A 192 -28.51 5.83 3.99
C TYR A 192 -27.56 5.67 2.78
N SER A 193 -27.53 4.48 2.17
CA SER A 193 -26.72 4.20 0.98
C SER A 193 -27.04 5.14 -0.18
N ASP A 194 -28.32 5.45 -0.39
CA ASP A 194 -28.80 6.16 -1.56
C ASP A 194 -28.54 7.68 -1.43
N ILE A 195 -28.42 8.18 -0.19
CA ILE A 195 -28.03 9.57 0.08
C ILE A 195 -26.55 9.77 -0.22
N TRP A 196 -25.68 8.82 0.14
CA TRP A 196 -24.25 8.92 -0.11
C TRP A 196 -23.91 9.02 -1.62
N TYR A 197 -24.56 8.21 -2.46
CA TYR A 197 -24.27 8.17 -3.90
C TYR A 197 -24.85 9.35 -4.67
N ASN A 198 -25.97 9.92 -4.22
CA ASN A 198 -26.72 10.92 -4.99
C ASN A 198 -26.47 12.37 -4.53
N THR A 199 -25.83 12.58 -3.37
CA THR A 199 -25.62 13.94 -2.85
C THR A 199 -24.24 14.45 -3.24
N ASN A 200 -24.20 15.39 -4.17
CA ASN A 200 -22.97 16.10 -4.54
C ASN A 200 -22.49 16.99 -3.38
N ILE A 201 -21.17 17.01 -3.16
CA ILE A 201 -20.50 17.76 -2.08
C ILE A 201 -19.56 18.86 -2.62
N LEU A 202 -19.54 19.09 -3.93
CA LEU A 202 -18.68 20.09 -4.58
C LEU A 202 -18.94 21.51 -4.04
N ASP A 203 -20.18 21.81 -3.67
CA ASP A 203 -20.57 23.06 -3.02
C ASP A 203 -19.89 23.27 -1.65
N LEU A 204 -19.71 22.20 -0.88
CA LEU A 204 -19.00 22.25 0.41
C LEU A 204 -17.47 22.37 0.24
N LEU A 205 -16.95 21.90 -0.89
CA LEU A 205 -15.52 22.02 -1.23
C LEU A 205 -15.17 23.41 -1.78
N ASN A 206 -16.12 24.09 -2.44
CA ASN A 206 -15.94 25.42 -3.04
C ASN A 206 -16.11 26.58 -2.05
N ASN A 207 -16.66 26.34 -0.85
CA ASN A 207 -16.90 27.34 0.19
C ASN A 207 -15.78 27.43 1.26
N LEU A 208 -14.54 27.02 0.92
CA LEU A 208 -13.37 26.94 1.81
C LEU A 208 -12.20 27.81 1.34
#